data_AF-A0A3A4Q1Q9-F1
#
_entry.id   AF-A0A3A4Q1Q9-F1
#
_cell.length_a   1.000
_cell.length_b   1.000
_cell.length_c   1.000
_cell.angle_alpha   90.00
_cell.angle_beta   90.00
_cell.angle_gamma   90.00
#
_symmetry.space_group_name_H-M   'P 1'
#
loop_
_entity.id
_entity.type
_entity.pdbx_description
1 polymer ?
#
loop_
_entity_poly.entity_id
_entity_poly.type
_entity_poly.pdbx_seq_one_letter_code
_entity_poly.pdbx_strand_id
1 'polypeptide(L)'
;MEEIERLHREKAWRILPDRYTVLKKSLISVQGANPDLSKEHKESLNRAVGQFTIIKNKIENILSTHADSPDASKLNKIVTKQIDNLTQVLEEIKNTVGR
;
A
#
# COMPACT_ATOMS: atom_id res chain seq x y z
N MET A 1 7.84 -2.23 3.99
CA MET A 1 7.14 -1.12 3.31
C MET A 1 8.11 -0.07 2.77
N GLU A 2 9.23 0.17 3.45
CA GLU A 2 10.37 1.01 2.99
C GLU A 2 10.88 0.70 1.57
N GLU A 3 10.79 -0.56 1.11
CA GLU A 3 11.15 -0.93 -0.25
C GLU A 3 10.34 -0.13 -1.29
N ILE A 4 9.02 0.05 -1.11
CA ILE A 4 8.18 0.78 -2.08
C ILE A 4 8.63 2.24 -2.17
N GLU A 5 8.93 2.87 -1.04
CA GLU A 5 9.42 4.25 -1.02
C GLU A 5 10.78 4.38 -1.70
N ARG A 6 11.68 3.41 -1.49
CA ARG A 6 12.96 3.35 -2.20
C ARG A 6 12.73 3.26 -3.71
N LEU A 7 11.86 2.37 -4.16
CA LEU A 7 11.56 2.19 -5.59
C LEU A 7 10.97 3.44 -6.24
N HIS A 8 10.17 4.23 -5.51
CA HIS A 8 9.71 5.52 -5.99
C HIS A 8 10.84 6.54 -6.14
N ARG A 9 11.78 6.59 -5.18
CA ARG A 9 12.95 7.50 -5.25
C ARG A 9 13.85 7.14 -6.43
N GLU A 10 14.05 5.85 -6.67
CA GLU A 10 14.83 5.32 -7.80
C GLU A 10 14.07 5.39 -9.14
N LYS A 11 12.83 5.91 -9.16
CA LYS A 11 11.96 5.96 -10.35
C LYS A 11 11.80 4.60 -11.03
N ALA A 12 11.79 3.52 -10.23
CA ALA A 12 11.67 2.15 -10.69
C ALA A 12 10.20 1.79 -11.03
N TRP A 13 9.56 2.63 -11.85
CA TRP A 13 8.12 2.58 -12.15
C TRP A 13 7.66 1.25 -12.74
N ARG A 14 8.52 0.57 -13.50
CA ARG A 14 8.19 -0.70 -14.15
C ARG A 14 7.96 -1.86 -13.18
N ILE A 15 8.58 -1.83 -12.00
CA ILE A 15 8.49 -2.93 -11.02
C ILE A 15 7.52 -2.63 -9.88
N LEU A 16 7.11 -1.37 -9.73
CA LEU A 16 6.20 -0.93 -8.68
C LEU A 16 4.81 -1.59 -8.73
N PRO A 17 4.18 -1.79 -9.91
CA PRO A 17 2.87 -2.46 -9.99
C PRO A 17 2.87 -3.87 -9.37
N ASP A 18 3.95 -4.63 -9.55
CA ASP A 18 4.10 -5.95 -8.95
C ASP A 18 4.25 -5.86 -7.43
N ARG A 19 5.05 -4.92 -6.94
CA ARG A 19 5.20 -4.68 -5.50
C ARG A 19 3.90 -4.26 -4.83
N TYR A 20 3.10 -3.41 -5.47
CA TYR A 20 1.76 -3.07 -4.97
C TYR A 20 0.81 -4.27 -4.97
N THR A 21 0.93 -5.15 -5.96
CA THR A 21 0.13 -6.38 -6.02
C THR A 21 0.46 -7.31 -4.86
N VAL A 22 1.75 -7.49 -4.55
CA VAL A 22 2.20 -8.27 -3.39
C VAL A 22 1.69 -7.65 -2.09
N LEU A 23 1.87 -6.34 -1.89
CA LEU A 23 1.43 -5.65 -0.68
C LEU A 23 -0.08 -5.77 -0.46
N LYS A 24 -0.89 -5.60 -1.52
CA LYS A 24 -2.34 -5.81 -1.44
C LYS A 24 -2.69 -7.23 -1.00
N LYS A 25 -2.07 -8.25 -1.59
CA LYS A 25 -2.31 -9.65 -1.22
C LYS A 25 -1.97 -9.90 0.25
N SER A 26 -0.87 -9.33 0.74
CA SER A 26 -0.50 -9.41 2.15
C SER A 26 -1.55 -8.78 3.07
N LEU A 27 -2.06 -7.59 2.75
CA LEU A 27 -3.10 -6.93 3.56
C LEU A 27 -4.41 -7.72 3.60
N ILE A 28 -4.84 -8.26 2.45
CA ILE A 28 -6.02 -9.13 2.37
C ILE A 28 -5.80 -10.40 3.20
N SER A 29 -4.59 -10.98 3.15
CA SER A 29 -4.25 -12.14 3.98
C SER A 29 -4.28 -11.82 5.46
N VAL A 30 -3.81 -10.64 5.89
CA VAL A 30 -3.90 -10.19 7.29
C VAL A 30 -5.35 -10.08 7.72
N GLN A 31 -6.23 -9.50 6.89
CA GLN A 31 -7.67 -9.45 7.18
C GLN A 31 -8.28 -10.85 7.33
N GLY A 32 -7.94 -11.78 6.41
CA GLY A 32 -8.47 -13.14 6.44
C GLY A 32 -7.97 -13.98 7.61
N ALA A 33 -6.73 -13.74 8.06
CA ALA A 33 -6.14 -14.43 9.20
C ALA A 33 -6.64 -13.93 10.57
N ASN A 34 -7.30 -12.77 10.61
CA ASN A 34 -7.76 -12.14 11.84
C ASN A 34 -9.28 -11.83 11.72
N PRO A 35 -10.16 -12.82 11.89
CA PRO A 35 -11.61 -12.61 11.73
C PRO A 35 -12.18 -11.61 12.75
N ASP A 36 -11.58 -11.55 13.93
CA ASP A 36 -12.00 -10.72 15.06
C ASP A 36 -11.52 -9.26 14.99
N LEU A 37 -10.92 -8.85 13.86
CA LEU A 37 -10.55 -7.45 13.66
C LEU A 37 -11.76 -6.53 13.84
N SER A 38 -11.51 -5.42 14.53
CA SER A 38 -12.52 -4.37 14.71
C SER A 38 -12.96 -3.82 13.35
N LYS A 39 -14.13 -3.19 13.34
CA LYS A 39 -14.63 -2.51 12.14
C LYS A 39 -13.64 -1.43 11.69
N GLU A 40 -13.05 -0.65 12.61
CA GLU A 40 -12.07 0.38 12.24
C GLU A 40 -10.80 -0.22 11.62
N HIS A 41 -10.31 -1.35 12.13
CA HIS A 41 -9.15 -2.05 11.56
C HIS A 41 -9.44 -2.56 10.14
N LYS A 42 -10.59 -3.20 9.94
CA LYS A 42 -11.04 -3.68 8.63
C LYS A 42 -11.16 -2.54 7.63
N GLU A 43 -11.79 -1.44 8.03
CA GLU A 43 -11.94 -0.23 7.19
C GLU A 43 -10.59 0.40 6.83
N SER A 44 -9.66 0.47 7.77
CA SER A 44 -8.32 1.03 7.55
C SER A 44 -7.51 0.19 6.56
N LEU A 45 -7.51 -1.13 6.74
CA LEU A 45 -6.87 -2.08 5.82
C LEU A 45 -7.50 -2.01 4.41
N ASN A 46 -8.83 -1.95 4.31
CA ASN A 46 -9.53 -1.81 3.03
C ASN A 46 -9.21 -0.49 2.32
N ARG A 47 -9.14 0.62 3.08
CA ARG A 47 -8.76 1.92 2.55
C ARG A 47 -7.36 1.88 1.94
N ALA A 48 -6.41 1.25 2.64
CA ALA A 48 -5.04 1.12 2.13
C ALA A 48 -4.97 0.26 0.86
N VAL A 49 -5.68 -0.87 0.82
CA VAL A 49 -5.81 -1.71 -0.39
C VAL A 49 -6.38 -0.91 -1.56
N GLY A 50 -7.41 -0.10 -1.33
CA GLY A 50 -7.99 0.80 -2.33
C GLY A 50 -6.97 1.81 -2.85
N GLN A 51 -6.25 2.50 -1.95
CA GLN A 51 -5.23 3.48 -2.33
C GLN A 51 -4.09 2.86 -3.14
N PHE A 52 -3.57 1.69 -2.74
CA PHE A 52 -2.54 0.99 -3.52
C PHE A 52 -3.04 0.53 -4.90
N THR A 53 -4.33 0.21 -5.02
CA THR A 53 -4.95 -0.09 -6.32
C THR A 53 -4.97 1.15 -7.21
N ILE A 54 -5.38 2.30 -6.67
CA ILE A 54 -5.42 3.57 -7.41
C ILE A 54 -4.01 3.95 -7.89
N ILE A 55 -3.01 3.86 -7.01
CA ILE A 55 -1.62 4.21 -7.35
C ILE A 55 -1.08 3.24 -8.41
N LYS A 56 -1.28 1.93 -8.24
CA LYS A 56 -0.88 0.92 -9.22
C LYS A 56 -1.45 1.24 -10.60
N ASN A 57 -2.77 1.40 -10.70
CA ASN A 57 -3.45 1.66 -11.98
C ASN A 57 -2.95 2.96 -12.61
N LYS A 58 -2.67 3.98 -11.80
CA LYS A 58 -2.09 5.24 -12.28
C LYS A 58 -0.70 5.04 -12.89
N ILE A 59 0.18 4.27 -12.23
CA ILE A 59 1.51 3.96 -12.75
C ILE A 59 1.40 3.14 -14.04
N GLU A 60 0.57 2.11 -14.08
CA GLU A 60 0.37 1.26 -15.26
C GLU A 60 -0.15 2.07 -16.46
N ASN A 61 -1.09 2.99 -16.23
CA ASN A 61 -1.61 3.85 -17.28
C ASN A 61 -0.55 4.83 -17.84
N ILE A 62 0.29 5.40 -16.98
CA ILE A 62 1.39 6.27 -17.44
C ILE A 62 2.41 5.46 -18.26
N LEU A 63 2.73 4.24 -17.81
CA LEU A 63 3.63 3.35 -18.52
C LEU A 63 3.09 2.89 -19.88
N SER A 64 1.78 2.66 -20.01
CA SER A 64 1.16 2.26 -21.27
C SER A 64 1.07 3.41 -22.27
N THR A 65 0.79 4.62 -21.80
CA THR A 65 0.63 5.83 -22.64
C THR A 65 1.95 6.49 -23.04
N HIS A 66 3.09 6.01 -22.53
CA HIS A 66 4.42 6.64 -22.71
C HIS A 66 4.43 8.12 -22.31
N ALA A 67 3.50 8.53 -21.44
CA ALA A 67 3.43 9.88 -20.91
C ALA A 67 4.63 10.16 -19.98
N ASP A 68 4.83 11.44 -19.65
CA ASP A 68 5.86 11.86 -18.70
C ASP A 68 5.79 11.04 -17.39
N SER A 69 6.98 10.74 -16.85
CA SER A 69 7.16 9.97 -15.61
C SER A 69 6.19 10.44 -14.51
N PRO A 70 5.61 9.52 -13.71
CA PRO A 70 4.76 9.89 -12.60
C PRO A 70 5.43 10.92 -11.67
N ASP A 71 4.64 11.84 -11.11
CA ASP A 71 5.10 12.74 -10.05
C ASP A 71 5.45 11.92 -8.80
N ALA A 72 6.74 11.58 -8.70
CA ALA A 72 7.29 10.76 -7.64
C ALA A 72 7.05 11.37 -6.26
N SER A 73 7.12 12.69 -6.13
CA SER A 73 6.96 13.40 -4.86
C SER A 73 5.53 13.29 -4.37
N LYS A 74 4.55 13.52 -5.26
CA LYS A 74 3.13 13.38 -4.92
C LYS A 74 2.76 11.94 -4.58
N LEU A 75 3.26 10.97 -5.36
CA LEU A 75 3.01 9.56 -5.07
C LEU A 75 3.67 9.11 -3.76
N ASN A 76 4.89 9.56 -3.48
CA ASN A 76 5.57 9.28 -2.22
C ASN A 76 4.78 9.78 -1.01
N LYS A 77 4.31 11.03 -1.03
CA LYS A 77 3.49 11.56 0.07
C LYS A 77 2.25 10.71 0.36
N ILE A 78 1.59 10.20 -0.69
CA ILE A 78 0.42 9.33 -0.52
C ILE A 78 0.84 8.00 0.08
N VAL A 79 1.90 7.38 -0.47
CA VAL A 79 2.39 6.07 -0.04
C VAL A 79 2.87 6.09 1.40
N THR A 80 3.73 7.04 1.77
CA THR A 80 4.24 7.19 3.14
C THR A 80 3.10 7.32 4.13
N LYS A 81 2.10 8.18 3.84
CA LYS A 81 0.93 8.30 4.71
C LYS A 81 0.14 6.99 4.87
N GLN A 82 0.02 6.18 3.82
CA GLN A 82 -0.63 4.87 3.94
C GLN A 82 0.24 3.87 4.71
N ILE A 83 1.56 3.92 4.54
CA ILE A 83 2.51 3.08 5.29
C ILE A 83 2.44 3.39 6.77
N ASP A 84 2.44 4.67 7.16
CA ASP A 84 2.36 5.10 8.56
C ASP A 84 1.05 4.61 9.20
N ASN A 85 -0.08 4.86 8.53
CA ASN A 85 -1.39 4.40 9.00
C ASN A 85 -1.46 2.86 9.13
N LEU A 86 -0.91 2.14 8.15
CA LEU A 86 -0.87 0.67 8.19
C LEU A 86 0.02 0.17 9.31
N THR A 87 1.15 0.83 9.55
CA THR A 87 2.08 0.46 10.62
C THR A 87 1.38 0.56 11.97
N GLN A 88 0.69 1.68 12.23
CA GLN A 88 -0.11 1.85 13.44
C GLN A 88 -1.19 0.76 13.58
N VAL A 89 -1.98 0.52 12.54
CA VAL A 89 -3.06 -0.49 12.58
C VAL A 89 -2.49 -1.89 12.83
N LEU A 90 -1.39 -2.26 12.17
CA LEU A 90 -0.77 -3.57 12.35
C LEU A 90 -0.18 -3.75 13.76
N GLU A 91 0.35 -2.68 14.36
CA GLU A 91 0.81 -2.68 15.76
C GLU A 91 -0.36 -2.85 16.74
N GLU A 92 -1.47 -2.15 16.53
CA GLU A 92 -2.69 -2.31 17.33
C GLU A 92 -3.24 -3.74 17.24
N ILE A 93 -3.27 -4.31 16.03
CA ILE A 93 -3.70 -5.71 15.82
C ILE A 93 -2.77 -6.67 16.57
N LYS A 94 -1.45 -6.51 16.43
CA LYS A 94 -0.46 -7.35 17.13
C LYS A 94 -0.63 -7.30 18.65
N ASN A 95 -0.86 -6.11 19.21
CA ASN A 95 -1.07 -5.93 20.64
C ASN A 95 -2.40 -6.50 21.14
N THR A 96 -3.38 -6.67 20.25
CA THR A 96 -4.68 -7.25 20.56
C THR A 96 -4.65 -8.78 20.49
N VAL A 97 -3.92 -9.35 19.52
CA VAL A 97 -3.78 -10.81 19.35
C VAL A 97 -2.75 -11.42 20.32
N GLY A 98 -1.82 -10.62 20.84
CA GLY A 98 -0.80 -11.06 21.81
C GLY A 98 -1.22 -11.08 23.29
N ARG A 99 -2.51 -10.85 23.59
CA ARG A 99 -3.12 -10.99 24.91
C ARG A 99 -4.07 -12.18 24.92
#